data_AF-A0A7Y5BML1-F1
#
_entry.id   AF-A0A7Y5BML1-F1
#
_cell.length_a   1.000
_cell.length_b   1.000
_cell.length_c   1.000
_cell.angle_alpha   90.00
_cell.angle_beta   90.00
_cell.angle_gamma   90.00
#
_symmetry.space_group_name_H-M   'P 1'
#
loop_
_entity.id
_entity.type
_entity.pdbx_description
1 polymer ?
#
loop_
_entity_poly.entity_id
_entity_poly.type
_entity_poly.pdbx_seq_one_letter_code
_entity_poly.pdbx_strand_id
1 'polypeptide(L)'
;MSKKEIYDKSILDGLSGEQLFNHQIGLTYRDFLVLPGFIDFNPSDVDLETKLTKNITIKRPLISSPMDTVTESSMAIALALQGGIGIVHYNNTVESQVGHVQKVKRYENGFITDPQVLGPNNTIQDLDEIKEKYGFSSIPITEDGTSNSKLIGIVTNRDVDFENDRTIMLGKVMTT
;
A
#
# COMPACT_ATOMS: atom_id res chain seq x y z
N MET A 1 -3.46 -25.59 37.29
CA MET A 1 -4.37 -26.33 36.40
C MET A 1 -3.66 -26.56 35.08
N SER A 2 -3.75 -27.77 34.53
CA SER A 2 -3.23 -28.03 33.18
C SER A 2 -4.07 -27.26 32.14
N LYS A 3 -3.52 -26.92 30.96
CA LYS A 3 -4.31 -26.30 29.86
C LYS A 3 -5.60 -27.09 29.54
N LYS A 4 -5.63 -28.38 29.83
CA LYS A 4 -6.77 -29.28 29.60
C LYS A 4 -7.93 -29.09 30.58
N GLU A 5 -7.66 -28.66 31.81
CA GLU A 5 -8.68 -28.41 32.83
C GLU A 5 -9.36 -27.05 32.65
N ILE A 6 -8.69 -26.08 32.00
CA ILE A 6 -9.22 -24.72 31.77
C ILE A 6 -10.31 -24.69 30.69
N TYR A 7 -10.28 -25.63 29.73
CA TYR A 7 -11.27 -25.74 28.65
C TYR A 7 -12.30 -26.85 28.87
N ASP A 8 -12.50 -27.28 30.12
CA ASP A 8 -13.56 -28.25 30.44
C ASP A 8 -14.94 -27.60 30.21
N LYS A 9 -15.65 -28.12 29.20
CA LYS A 9 -16.97 -27.61 28.81
C LYS A 9 -18.04 -27.76 29.89
N SER A 10 -17.82 -28.62 30.89
CA SER A 10 -18.78 -28.84 31.98
C SER A 10 -18.85 -27.68 32.98
N ILE A 11 -17.89 -26.74 32.96
CA ILE A 11 -17.77 -25.62 33.89
C ILE A 11 -17.94 -24.26 33.17
N LEU A 12 -18.22 -24.26 31.87
CA LEU A 12 -18.37 -23.03 31.08
C LEU A 12 -19.70 -22.34 31.40
N ASP A 13 -19.61 -21.17 32.04
CA ASP A 13 -20.69 -20.18 32.15
C ASP A 13 -20.78 -19.32 30.89
N GLY A 14 -22.00 -18.88 30.53
CA GLY A 14 -22.29 -18.09 29.34
C GLY A 14 -22.97 -18.84 28.18
N LEU A 15 -23.23 -18.13 27.09
CA LEU A 15 -23.86 -18.66 25.87
C LEU A 15 -22.83 -18.80 24.76
N SER A 16 -22.91 -19.89 23.99
CA SER A 16 -22.14 -20.02 22.75
C SER A 16 -22.65 -19.05 21.68
N GLY A 17 -21.82 -18.75 20.68
CA GLY A 17 -22.26 -17.93 19.54
C GLY A 17 -23.47 -18.53 18.81
N GLU A 18 -23.52 -19.86 18.67
CA GLU A 18 -24.67 -20.53 18.08
C GLU A 18 -25.94 -20.35 18.93
N GLN A 19 -25.85 -20.53 20.26
CA GLN A 19 -26.99 -20.31 21.14
C GLN A 19 -27.47 -18.85 21.11
N LEU A 20 -26.54 -17.90 21.05
CA LEU A 20 -26.87 -16.47 21.01
C LEU A 20 -27.51 -16.07 19.68
N PHE A 21 -26.93 -16.46 18.54
CA PHE A 21 -27.33 -16.00 17.21
C PHE A 21 -28.40 -16.86 16.52
N ASN A 22 -28.74 -18.04 17.05
CA ASN A 22 -29.80 -18.90 16.48
C ASN A 22 -31.23 -18.45 16.88
N HIS A 23 -31.35 -17.39 17.69
CA HIS A 23 -32.64 -16.74 17.94
C HIS A 23 -32.99 -15.83 16.76
N GLN A 24 -34.26 -15.77 16.34
CA GLN A 24 -34.74 -14.92 15.25
C GLN A 24 -34.81 -13.41 15.63
N ILE A 25 -33.86 -12.94 16.42
CA ILE A 25 -33.76 -11.57 16.92
C ILE A 25 -32.50 -10.95 16.32
N GLY A 26 -32.60 -9.74 15.78
CA GLY A 26 -31.44 -8.99 15.31
C GLY A 26 -30.65 -8.44 16.49
N LEU A 27 -29.34 -8.70 16.54
CA LEU A 27 -28.41 -8.18 17.54
C LEU A 27 -27.42 -7.21 16.89
N THR A 28 -27.08 -6.14 17.58
CA THR A 28 -25.97 -5.23 17.25
C THR A 28 -24.81 -5.38 18.25
N TYR A 29 -23.67 -4.72 18.00
CA TYR A 29 -22.46 -4.83 18.81
C TYR A 29 -22.62 -4.40 20.28
N ARG A 30 -23.67 -3.65 20.61
CA ARG A 30 -23.96 -3.21 21.98
C ARG A 30 -24.84 -4.17 22.77
N ASP A 31 -25.42 -5.17 22.12
CA ASP A 31 -26.39 -6.08 22.74
C ASP A 31 -25.74 -7.28 23.44
N PHE A 32 -24.43 -7.47 23.25
CA PHE A 32 -23.67 -8.56 23.86
C PHE A 32 -22.26 -8.12 24.23
N LEU A 33 -21.61 -8.95 25.03
CA LEU A 33 -20.20 -8.82 25.40
C LEU A 33 -19.53 -10.18 25.30
N VAL A 34 -18.20 -10.18 25.20
CA VAL A 34 -17.38 -11.39 25.20
C VAL A 34 -16.87 -11.62 26.61
N LEU A 35 -17.15 -12.80 27.19
CA LEU A 35 -16.62 -13.17 28.50
C LEU A 35 -15.10 -13.39 28.41
N PRO A 36 -14.32 -12.94 29.40
CA PRO A 36 -12.87 -13.08 29.39
C PRO A 36 -12.44 -14.55 29.52
N GLY A 37 -11.30 -14.87 28.92
CA GLY A 37 -10.64 -16.16 29.07
C GLY A 37 -9.38 -16.09 29.93
N PHE A 38 -8.70 -17.23 30.07
CA PHE A 38 -7.37 -17.30 30.67
C PHE A 38 -6.30 -16.77 29.72
N ILE A 39 -5.27 -16.11 30.26
CA ILE A 39 -4.18 -15.49 29.49
C ILE A 39 -2.84 -16.06 29.96
N ASP A 40 -2.04 -16.56 29.02
CA ASP A 40 -0.66 -17.04 29.24
C ASP A 40 0.36 -16.49 28.21
N PHE A 41 0.02 -15.41 27.51
CA PHE A 41 0.82 -14.79 26.45
C PHE A 41 0.80 -13.26 26.55
N ASN A 42 1.73 -12.58 25.88
CA ASN A 42 1.69 -11.12 25.79
C ASN A 42 0.79 -10.65 24.65
N PRO A 43 0.11 -9.49 24.75
CA PRO A 43 -0.71 -8.95 23.67
C PRO A 43 0.03 -8.77 22.33
N SER A 44 1.35 -8.57 22.35
CA SER A 44 2.20 -8.48 21.16
C SER A 44 2.31 -9.77 20.36
N ASP A 45 2.02 -10.91 20.99
CA ASP A 45 2.16 -12.24 20.40
C ASP A 45 0.89 -12.66 19.64
N VAL A 46 -0.16 -11.83 19.66
CA VAL A 46 -1.44 -12.08 18.98
C VAL A 46 -1.28 -11.82 17.48
N ASP A 47 -1.50 -12.86 16.69
CA ASP A 47 -1.55 -12.76 15.23
C ASP A 47 -2.89 -12.18 14.76
N LEU A 48 -2.81 -11.13 13.95
CA LEU A 48 -3.95 -10.43 13.35
C LEU A 48 -4.09 -10.73 11.85
N GLU A 49 -3.29 -11.66 11.32
CA GLU A 49 -3.36 -12.06 9.93
C GLU A 49 -4.74 -12.64 9.59
N THR A 50 -5.35 -12.10 8.53
CA THR A 50 -6.71 -12.49 8.14
C THR A 50 -6.84 -12.61 6.63
N LYS A 51 -7.78 -13.46 6.19
CA LYS A 51 -8.09 -13.64 4.78
C LYS A 51 -9.14 -12.63 4.33
N LEU A 52 -8.75 -11.75 3.42
CA LEU A 52 -9.69 -10.84 2.75
C LEU A 52 -10.49 -11.57 1.68
N THR A 53 -9.81 -12.39 0.88
CA THR A 53 -10.42 -13.22 -0.16
C THR A 53 -9.91 -14.65 -0.05
N LYS A 54 -10.34 -15.55 -0.94
CA LYS A 54 -9.82 -16.92 -1.00
C LYS A 54 -8.29 -16.97 -1.14
N ASN A 55 -7.70 -15.98 -1.83
CA ASN A 55 -6.30 -15.98 -2.23
C ASN A 55 -5.50 -14.78 -1.69
N ILE A 56 -6.14 -13.85 -0.98
CA ILE A 56 -5.48 -12.64 -0.46
C ILE A 56 -5.57 -12.66 1.05
N THR A 57 -4.40 -12.67 1.68
CA THR A 57 -4.22 -12.55 3.12
C THR A 57 -3.58 -11.20 3.44
N ILE A 58 -4.08 -10.52 4.46
CA ILE A 58 -3.58 -9.22 4.94
C ILE A 58 -3.08 -9.37 6.38
N LYS A 59 -2.05 -8.61 6.76
CA LYS A 59 -1.43 -8.69 8.09
C LYS A 59 -2.24 -8.00 9.19
N ARG A 60 -3.13 -7.07 8.81
CA ARG A 60 -4.06 -6.41 9.72
C ARG A 60 -5.47 -6.43 9.14
N PRO A 61 -6.51 -6.71 9.94
CA PRO A 61 -7.90 -6.81 9.49
C PRO A 61 -8.54 -5.43 9.29
N LEU A 62 -7.83 -4.52 8.62
CA LEU A 62 -8.25 -3.14 8.39
C LEU A 62 -8.36 -2.87 6.89
N ILE A 63 -9.54 -2.42 6.48
CA ILE A 63 -9.89 -2.15 5.09
C ILE A 63 -10.53 -0.76 5.03
N SER A 64 -10.10 0.10 4.11
CA SER A 64 -10.74 1.40 3.91
C SER A 64 -11.96 1.28 3.00
N SER A 65 -13.01 2.06 3.33
CA SER A 65 -14.25 2.09 2.56
C SER A 65 -14.05 2.69 1.17
N PRO A 66 -14.67 2.14 0.10
CA PRO A 66 -14.58 2.66 -1.26
C PRO A 66 -15.45 3.90 -1.49
N MET A 67 -15.17 4.95 -0.73
CA MET A 67 -15.87 6.24 -0.79
C MET A 67 -14.90 7.32 -1.28
N ASP A 68 -15.39 8.25 -2.09
CA ASP A 68 -14.64 9.41 -2.59
C ASP A 68 -14.02 10.25 -1.47
N THR A 69 -14.74 10.40 -0.37
CA THR A 69 -14.28 11.10 0.84
C THR A 69 -13.27 10.33 1.69
N VAL A 70 -13.00 9.07 1.37
CA VAL A 70 -12.19 8.17 2.22
C VAL A 70 -10.97 7.64 1.47
N THR A 71 -11.16 7.04 0.29
CA THR A 71 -10.10 6.22 -0.33
C THR A 71 -9.80 6.61 -1.78
N GLU A 72 -8.73 7.38 -1.92
CA GLU A 72 -7.95 7.53 -3.14
C GLU A 72 -6.55 6.89 -2.98
N SER A 73 -5.61 7.20 -3.88
CA SER A 73 -4.26 6.65 -3.87
C SER A 73 -3.50 6.85 -2.55
N SER A 74 -3.64 8.00 -1.90
CA SER A 74 -2.91 8.32 -0.66
C SER A 74 -3.32 7.40 0.50
N MET A 75 -4.62 7.25 0.75
CA MET A 75 -5.17 6.36 1.78
C MET A 75 -4.83 4.90 1.48
N ALA A 76 -4.96 4.48 0.22
CA ALA A 76 -4.66 3.11 -0.17
C ALA A 76 -3.17 2.74 0.05
N ILE A 77 -2.24 3.65 -0.27
CA ILE A 77 -0.81 3.49 0.03
C ILE A 77 -0.58 3.41 1.54
N ALA A 78 -1.09 4.38 2.30
CA ALA A 78 -0.86 4.45 3.74
C ALA A 78 -1.36 3.20 4.47
N LEU A 79 -2.55 2.70 4.12
CA LEU A 79 -3.13 1.52 4.74
C LEU A 79 -2.40 0.23 4.34
N ALA A 80 -1.97 0.12 3.08
CA ALA A 80 -1.18 -1.01 2.61
C ALA A 80 0.18 -1.11 3.33
N LEU A 81 0.88 0.01 3.52
CA LEU A 81 2.13 0.07 4.28
C LEU A 81 1.96 -0.36 5.75
N GLN A 82 0.77 -0.16 6.31
CA GLN A 82 0.42 -0.62 7.65
C GLN A 82 -0.06 -2.09 7.70
N GLY A 83 -0.03 -2.81 6.59
CA GLY A 83 -0.44 -4.22 6.50
C GLY A 83 -1.94 -4.45 6.30
N GLY A 84 -2.71 -3.38 6.07
CA GLY A 84 -4.11 -3.45 5.65
C GLY A 84 -4.25 -3.35 4.13
N ILE A 85 -5.42 -2.92 3.65
CA ILE A 85 -5.67 -2.71 2.22
C ILE A 85 -6.69 -1.59 1.98
N GLY A 86 -6.44 -0.73 0.98
CA GLY A 86 -7.41 0.28 0.56
C GLY A 86 -8.17 -0.10 -0.70
N ILE A 87 -9.47 0.19 -0.74
CA ILE A 87 -10.31 0.00 -1.93
C ILE A 87 -10.64 1.36 -2.53
N VAL A 88 -10.12 1.66 -3.72
CA VAL A 88 -10.37 2.93 -4.40
C VAL A 88 -11.84 3.03 -4.82
N HIS A 89 -12.47 4.16 -4.54
CA HIS A 89 -13.87 4.41 -4.93
C HIS A 89 -14.08 4.43 -6.45
N TYR A 90 -15.34 4.29 -6.89
CA TYR A 90 -15.73 4.29 -8.31
C TYR A 90 -16.36 5.61 -8.78
N ASN A 91 -16.49 6.61 -7.90
CA ASN A 91 -17.05 7.92 -8.22
C ASN A 91 -16.03 8.82 -8.95
N ASN A 92 -15.46 8.32 -10.05
CA ASN A 92 -14.45 8.97 -10.88
C ASN A 92 -14.51 8.39 -12.32
N THR A 93 -13.81 8.99 -13.27
CA THR A 93 -13.68 8.37 -14.60
C THR A 93 -12.77 7.14 -14.52
N VAL A 94 -12.91 6.22 -15.48
CA VAL A 94 -12.10 5.00 -15.55
C VAL A 94 -10.61 5.35 -15.58
N GLU A 95 -10.22 6.37 -16.33
CA GLU A 95 -8.84 6.84 -16.46
C GLU A 95 -8.30 7.35 -15.12
N SER A 96 -9.12 8.09 -14.37
CA SER A 96 -8.76 8.60 -13.05
C SER A 96 -8.56 7.45 -12.05
N GLN A 97 -9.48 6.48 -12.03
CA GLN A 97 -9.36 5.30 -11.16
C GLN A 97 -8.08 4.50 -11.46
N VAL A 98 -7.80 4.27 -12.75
CA VAL A 98 -6.58 3.61 -13.20
C VAL A 98 -5.35 4.40 -12.76
N GLY A 99 -5.38 5.74 -12.85
CA GLY A 99 -4.32 6.61 -12.34
C GLY A 99 -4.06 6.43 -10.84
N HIS A 100 -5.10 6.35 -10.01
CA HIS A 100 -4.94 6.06 -8.58
C HIS A 100 -4.33 4.67 -8.35
N VAL A 101 -4.83 3.64 -9.02
CA VAL A 101 -4.32 2.27 -8.89
C VAL A 101 -2.86 2.18 -9.31
N GLN A 102 -2.48 2.81 -10.43
CA GLN A 102 -1.10 2.88 -10.89
C GLN A 102 -0.17 3.54 -9.87
N LYS A 103 -0.60 4.67 -9.29
CA LYS A 103 0.17 5.34 -8.22
C LYS A 103 0.38 4.42 -7.02
N VAL A 104 -0.65 3.72 -6.56
CA VAL A 104 -0.55 2.76 -5.44
C VAL A 104 0.42 1.63 -5.77
N LYS A 105 0.28 1.02 -6.96
CA LYS A 105 1.11 -0.13 -7.36
C LYS A 105 2.57 0.24 -7.62
N ARG A 106 2.85 1.47 -8.05
CA ARG A 106 4.22 1.95 -8.34
C ARG A 106 4.94 2.54 -7.11
N TYR A 107 4.21 2.79 -6.01
CA TYR A 107 4.79 3.45 -4.84
C TYR A 107 5.95 2.67 -4.22
N GLU A 108 5.82 1.35 -4.10
CA GLU A 108 6.87 0.47 -3.60
C GLU A 108 7.01 -0.73 -4.54
N ASN A 109 8.03 -0.69 -5.39
CA ASN A 109 8.40 -1.76 -6.30
C ASN A 109 9.67 -2.45 -5.79
N GLY A 110 9.72 -3.78 -5.83
CA GLY A 110 10.97 -4.52 -5.63
C GLY A 110 11.90 -4.37 -6.82
N PHE A 111 11.50 -4.91 -7.98
CA PHE A 111 12.17 -4.69 -9.26
C PHE A 111 11.27 -3.86 -10.17
N ILE A 112 11.83 -2.81 -10.77
CA ILE A 112 11.12 -1.94 -11.72
C ILE A 112 11.36 -2.49 -13.12
N THR A 113 10.34 -3.09 -13.73
CA THR A 113 10.44 -3.72 -15.06
C THR A 113 10.41 -2.73 -16.21
N ASP A 114 9.75 -1.59 -16.03
CA ASP A 114 9.62 -0.54 -17.03
C ASP A 114 9.93 0.81 -16.36
N PRO A 115 11.22 1.12 -16.14
CA PRO A 115 11.62 2.36 -15.51
C PRO A 115 11.38 3.54 -16.45
N GLN A 116 11.02 4.67 -15.87
CA GLN A 116 11.06 5.91 -16.63
C GLN A 116 12.53 6.23 -16.95
N VAL A 117 12.83 6.41 -18.23
CA VAL A 117 14.15 6.74 -18.76
C VAL A 117 14.08 8.04 -19.54
N LEU A 118 15.21 8.71 -19.67
CA LEU A 118 15.40 9.86 -20.54
C LEU A 118 16.66 9.68 -21.40
N GLY A 119 16.75 10.43 -22.49
CA GLY A 119 17.95 10.48 -23.34
C GLY A 119 18.91 11.61 -22.92
N PRO A 120 20.15 11.61 -23.43
CA PRO A 120 21.13 12.65 -23.10
C PRO A 120 20.73 14.04 -23.64
N ASN A 121 19.86 14.08 -24.65
CA ASN A 121 19.35 15.31 -25.26
C ASN A 121 18.13 15.91 -24.54
N ASN A 122 17.54 15.17 -23.58
CA ASN A 122 16.51 15.71 -22.73
C ASN A 122 17.08 16.79 -21.81
N THR A 123 16.21 17.64 -21.27
CA THR A 123 16.59 18.77 -20.44
C THR A 123 16.31 18.51 -18.96
N ILE A 124 16.88 19.35 -18.09
CA ILE A 124 16.54 19.32 -16.66
C ILE A 124 15.05 19.63 -16.45
N GLN A 125 14.43 20.44 -17.31
CA GLN A 125 12.98 20.68 -17.27
C GLN A 125 12.17 19.38 -17.43
N ASP A 126 12.56 18.49 -18.35
CA ASP A 126 11.89 17.20 -18.54
C ASP A 126 11.94 16.33 -17.27
N LEU A 127 13.06 16.41 -16.53
CA LEU A 127 13.23 15.73 -15.25
C LEU A 127 12.31 16.33 -14.16
N ASP A 128 12.18 17.65 -14.12
CA ASP A 128 11.29 18.34 -13.16
C ASP A 128 9.81 18.00 -13.39
N GLU A 129 9.39 17.90 -14.65
CA GLU A 129 8.03 17.47 -15.01
C GLU A 129 7.73 16.03 -14.52
N ILE A 130 8.71 15.11 -14.64
CA ILE A 130 8.58 13.75 -14.12
C ILE A 130 8.52 13.76 -12.59
N LYS A 131 9.34 14.58 -11.94
CA LYS A 131 9.36 14.72 -10.48
C LYS A 131 8.03 15.24 -9.95
N GLU A 132 7.43 16.24 -10.59
CA GLU A 132 6.12 16.77 -10.21
C GLU A 132 5.01 15.72 -10.42
N LYS A 133 5.05 14.99 -11.55
CA LYS A 133 4.01 14.03 -11.91
C LYS A 133 4.07 12.73 -11.10
N TYR A 134 5.26 12.22 -10.80
CA TYR A 134 5.45 10.89 -10.22
C TYR A 134 6.15 10.89 -8.85
N GLY A 135 6.73 12.00 -8.41
CA GLY A 135 7.31 12.14 -7.07
C GLY A 135 8.72 11.57 -6.89
N PHE A 136 9.41 11.20 -7.97
CA PHE A 136 10.81 10.74 -7.94
C PHE A 136 11.67 11.48 -8.96
N SER A 137 12.96 11.61 -8.68
CA SER A 137 13.90 12.45 -9.44
C SER A 137 15.19 11.72 -9.83
N SER A 138 15.25 10.41 -9.60
CA SER A 138 16.39 9.58 -10.00
C SER A 138 16.01 8.84 -11.27
N ILE A 139 16.62 9.19 -12.39
CA ILE A 139 16.24 8.69 -13.71
C ILE A 139 17.47 8.12 -14.42
N PRO A 140 17.43 6.85 -14.85
CA PRO A 140 18.44 6.28 -15.73
C PRO A 140 18.41 6.94 -17.11
N ILE A 141 19.60 7.23 -17.65
CA ILE A 141 19.78 7.82 -18.98
C ILE A 141 20.22 6.73 -19.95
N THR A 142 19.45 6.55 -21.03
CA THR A 142 19.75 5.59 -22.09
C THR A 142 20.11 6.31 -23.39
N GLU A 143 20.83 5.63 -24.28
CA GLU A 143 21.36 6.24 -25.51
C GLU A 143 20.29 6.89 -26.39
N ASP A 144 19.12 6.24 -26.54
CA ASP A 144 17.99 6.73 -27.34
C ASP A 144 16.79 7.22 -26.52
N GLY A 145 16.89 7.22 -25.18
CA GLY A 145 15.79 7.58 -24.29
C GLY A 145 14.68 6.53 -24.15
N THR A 146 14.92 5.29 -24.59
CA THR A 146 14.01 4.14 -24.41
C THR A 146 14.56 3.12 -23.42
N SER A 147 13.67 2.35 -22.78
CA SER A 147 14.04 1.42 -21.70
C SER A 147 14.82 0.19 -22.18
N ASN A 148 14.80 -0.10 -23.48
CA ASN A 148 15.51 -1.24 -24.10
C ASN A 148 16.87 -0.87 -24.69
N SER A 149 17.33 0.35 -24.45
CA SER A 149 18.58 0.86 -25.01
C SER A 149 19.74 0.78 -24.01
N LYS A 150 20.94 1.07 -24.50
CA LYS A 150 22.15 1.04 -23.69
C LYS A 150 22.07 2.09 -22.58
N LEU A 151 22.23 1.67 -21.34
CA LEU A 151 22.39 2.57 -20.19
C LEU A 151 23.72 3.32 -20.34
N ILE A 152 23.65 4.65 -20.37
CA ILE A 152 24.82 5.52 -20.51
C ILE A 152 25.09 6.37 -19.27
N GLY A 153 24.14 6.46 -18.33
CA GLY A 153 24.33 7.17 -17.07
C GLY A 153 23.08 7.22 -16.20
N ILE A 154 23.14 8.01 -15.14
CA ILE A 154 22.01 8.31 -14.25
C ILE A 154 22.03 9.79 -13.86
N VAL A 155 20.85 10.38 -13.73
CA VAL A 155 20.67 11.70 -13.13
C VAL A 155 19.89 11.53 -11.83
N THR A 156 20.33 12.16 -10.77
CA THR A 156 19.68 12.21 -9.47
C THR A 156 19.33 13.64 -9.10
N ASN A 157 18.52 13.82 -8.04
CA ASN A 157 18.16 15.16 -7.55
C ASN A 157 19.39 16.02 -7.23
N ARG A 158 20.47 15.39 -6.74
CA ARG A 158 21.70 16.10 -6.33
C ARG A 158 22.48 16.67 -7.50
N ASP A 159 22.32 16.10 -8.69
CA ASP A 159 23.04 16.52 -9.90
C ASP A 159 22.43 17.81 -10.49
N VAL A 160 21.17 18.12 -10.15
CA VAL A 160 20.40 19.24 -10.72
C VAL A 160 19.90 20.25 -9.69
N ASP A 161 20.04 19.98 -8.39
CA ASP A 161 19.48 20.81 -7.31
C ASP A 161 20.03 22.25 -7.32
N PHE A 162 21.30 22.41 -7.68
CA PHE A 162 22.00 23.70 -7.71
C PHE A 162 22.01 24.36 -9.08
N GLU A 163 21.45 23.69 -10.10
CA GLU A 163 21.41 24.22 -11.45
C GLU A 163 20.16 25.08 -11.64
N ASN A 164 20.36 26.35 -12.00
CA ASN A 164 19.25 27.30 -12.16
C ASN A 164 18.68 27.26 -13.58
N ASP A 165 19.52 26.93 -14.57
CA ASP A 165 19.11 26.85 -15.97
C ASP A 165 18.53 25.47 -16.28
N ARG A 166 17.20 25.39 -16.33
CA ARG A 166 16.48 24.15 -16.60
C ARG A 166 16.53 23.72 -18.07
N THR A 167 17.10 24.53 -18.96
CA THR A 167 17.25 24.19 -20.39
C THR A 167 18.50 23.35 -20.70
N ILE A 168 19.38 23.17 -19.70
CA ILE A 168 20.59 22.36 -19.85
C ILE A 168 20.23 20.90 -20.14
N MET A 169 20.96 20.31 -21.09
CA MET A 169 20.82 18.91 -21.47
C MET A 169 21.36 17.97 -20.39
N LEU A 170 20.65 16.87 -20.14
CA LEU A 170 20.97 15.86 -19.15
C LEU A 170 22.35 15.23 -19.38
N GLY A 171 22.79 15.12 -20.63
CA GLY A 171 24.13 14.62 -20.96
C GLY A 171 25.29 15.43 -20.37
N LYS A 172 25.06 16.68 -19.93
CA LYS A 172 26.09 17.52 -19.27
C LYS A 172 26.15 17.35 -17.76
N VAL A 173 25.06 16.87 -17.15
CA VAL A 173 24.89 16.79 -15.69
C VAL A 173 24.82 15.36 -15.17
N MET A 174 24.56 14.38 -16.04
CA MET A 174 24.47 12.97 -15.66
C MET A 174 25.80 12.41 -15.16
N THR A 175 25.71 11.42 -14.26
CA THR A 175 26.83 10.61 -13.80
C THR A 175 26.91 9.32 -14.62
N THR A 176 28.12 8.93 -15.04
CA THR A 176 28.41 7.71 -15.82
C THR A 176 29.05 6.60 -14.98
#